data_AF-A0A2E1W3T4-F1
#
_entry.id   AF-A0A2E1W3T4-F1
#
_cell.length_a   1.000
_cell.length_b   1.000
_cell.length_c   1.000
_cell.angle_alpha   90.00
_cell.angle_beta   90.00
_cell.angle_gamma   90.00
#
_symmetry.space_group_name_H-M   'P 1'
#
loop_
_entity.id
_entity.type
_entity.pdbx_description
1 polymer ?
#
loop_
_entity_poly.entity_id
_entity_poly.type
_entity_poly.pdbx_seq_one_letter_code
_entity_poly.pdbx_strand_id
1 'polypeptide(L)' 'MGFCEHCEGQRFDRAQVLRQLRQTRARLRNEAESCTVDEALQLAIQSVRALEVPHLEPIDDWMEGTTEDQVVH' A
#
# COMPACT_ATOMS: atom_id res chain seq x y z
N MET A 1 -2.72 11.54 -13.48
CA MET A 1 -2.68 10.70 -12.26
C MET A 1 -1.68 11.33 -11.33
N GLY A 2 -2.14 12.03 -10.28
CA GLY A 2 -1.25 12.68 -9.33
C GLY A 2 -0.72 11.66 -8.33
N PHE A 3 0.59 11.61 -8.15
CA PHE A 3 1.19 10.90 -7.02
C PHE A 3 0.90 11.68 -5.74
N CYS A 4 0.61 10.98 -4.65
CA CYS A 4 0.50 11.62 -3.34
C CYS A 4 1.91 12.02 -2.87
N GLU A 5 2.13 13.30 -2.58
CA GLU A 5 3.40 13.83 -2.04
C GLU A 5 3.74 13.20 -0.67
N HIS A 6 2.76 12.66 0.06
CA HIS A 6 2.98 11.90 1.30
C HIS A 6 3.49 10.46 1.08
N CYS A 7 3.47 9.98 -0.17
CA CYS A 7 3.88 8.63 -0.54
C CYS A 7 5.27 8.57 -1.19
N GLU A 8 6.08 9.64 -1.12
CA GLU A 8 7.48 9.74 -1.61
C GLU A 8 8.47 8.74 -0.97
N GLY A 9 8.07 7.47 -0.84
CA GLY A 9 8.81 6.45 -0.12
C GLY A 9 7.94 5.39 0.56
N GLN A 10 6.62 5.35 0.36
CA GLN A 10 5.81 4.24 0.86
C GLN A 10 6.17 2.95 0.11
N ARG A 11 7.07 2.20 0.72
CA ARG A 11 7.57 0.93 0.21
C ARG A 11 6.54 -0.13 0.53
N PHE A 12 5.86 -0.63 -0.48
CA PHE A 12 5.23 -1.94 -0.39
C PHE A 12 6.29 -2.97 0.00
N ASP A 13 5.97 -3.86 0.94
CA ASP A 13 6.79 -5.05 1.15
C ASP A 13 6.84 -5.82 -0.18
N ARG A 14 8.03 -5.87 -0.78
CA ARG A 14 8.26 -6.62 -2.03
C ARG A 14 7.79 -8.06 -1.91
N ALA A 15 7.97 -8.68 -0.75
CA ALA A 15 7.52 -10.05 -0.51
C ALA A 15 5.98 -10.13 -0.49
N GLN A 16 5.29 -9.14 0.08
CA GLN A 16 3.82 -9.03 0.04
C GLN A 16 3.30 -8.92 -1.40
N VAL A 17 3.87 -8.02 -2.21
CA VAL A 17 3.50 -7.87 -3.63
C VAL A 17 3.72 -9.17 -4.40
N LEU A 18 4.87 -9.82 -4.21
CA LEU A 18 5.16 -11.09 -4.90
C LEU A 18 4.25 -12.23 -4.44
N ARG A 19 3.89 -12.29 -3.15
CA ARG A 19 2.91 -13.26 -2.64
C ARG A 19 1.55 -13.04 -3.30
N GLN A 20 1.08 -11.79 -3.34
CA GLN A 20 -0.19 -11.43 -3.94
C GLN A 20 -0.23 -11.79 -5.44
N LEU A 21 0.78 -11.41 -6.21
CA LEU A 21 0.85 -11.72 -7.64
C LEU A 21 0.92 -13.23 -7.91
N ARG A 22 1.60 -14.01 -7.06
CA ARG A 22 1.62 -15.48 -7.19
C ARG A 22 0.26 -16.09 -6.92
N GLN A 23 -0.49 -15.58 -5.94
CA GLN A 23 -1.87 -16.02 -5.67
C GLN A 23 -2.80 -15.65 -6.83
N THR A 24 -2.72 -14.42 -7.33
CA THR A 24 -3.50 -13.98 -8.51
C THR A 24 -3.21 -14.86 -9.73
N ARG A 25 -1.94 -15.17 -9.98
CA ARG A 25 -1.56 -16.11 -11.05
C ARG A 25 -2.12 -17.53 -10.83
N ALA A 26 -2.15 -18.02 -9.59
CA ALA A 26 -2.72 -19.33 -9.30
C ALA A 26 -4.23 -19.36 -9.57
N ARG A 27 -4.96 -18.29 -9.22
CA ARG A 27 -6.39 -18.13 -9.54
C ARG A 27 -6.65 -18.16 -11.04
N LEU A 28 -5.93 -17.32 -11.80
CA LEU A 28 -6.04 -17.27 -13.26
C LEU A 28 -5.77 -18.62 -13.95
N ARG A 29 -4.95 -19.50 -13.35
CA ARG A 29 -4.67 -20.83 -13.89
C ARG A 29 -5.72 -21.88 -13.50
N ASN A 30 -6.46 -21.65 -12.42
CA ASN A 30 -7.46 -22.58 -11.88
C ASN A 30 -8.88 -22.21 -12.32
N GLU A 31 -9.11 -20.99 -12.79
CA GLU A 31 -10.36 -20.59 -13.41
C GLU A 31 -10.53 -21.36 -14.74
N ALA A 32 -11.66 -22.05 -14.89
CA ALA A 32 -11.94 -22.91 -16.04
C ALA A 32 -12.22 -22.12 -17.33
N GLU A 33 -12.42 -20.81 -17.21
CA GLU A 33 -12.64 -19.89 -18.33
C GLU A 33 -11.33 -19.26 -18.79
N SER A 34 -11.16 -19.17 -20.10
CA SER A 34 -10.05 -18.46 -20.71
C SER A 34 -10.19 -16.95 -20.48
N CYS A 35 -9.25 -16.33 -19.79
CA CYS A 35 -9.13 -14.87 -19.74
C CYS A 35 -8.24 -14.35 -20.88
N THR A 36 -8.55 -13.16 -21.39
CA THR A 36 -7.65 -12.41 -22.26
C THR A 36 -6.44 -11.90 -21.47
N VAL A 37 -5.38 -11.51 -22.18
CA VAL A 37 -4.19 -10.91 -21.58
C VAL A 37 -4.54 -9.63 -20.82
N ASP A 38 -5.43 -8.80 -21.37
CA ASP A 38 -5.83 -7.54 -20.74
C ASP A 38 -6.62 -7.76 -19.44
N GLU A 39 -7.54 -8.72 -19.42
CA GLU A 39 -8.28 -9.11 -18.21
C GLU A 39 -7.33 -9.64 -17.12
N ALA A 40 -6.36 -10.47 -17.50
CA ALA A 40 -5.35 -10.98 -16.59
C ALA A 40 -4.50 -9.86 -15.99
N LEU A 41 -4.07 -8.89 -16.82
CA LEU A 41 -3.31 -7.72 -16.37
C LEU A 41 -4.14 -6.80 -15.47
N GLN A 42 -5.41 -6.56 -15.83
CA GLN A 42 -6.33 -5.77 -15.04
C GLN A 42 -6.54 -6.39 -13.65
N LEU A 43 -6.75 -7.71 -13.58
CA LEU A 43 -6.89 -8.42 -12.32
C LEU A 43 -5.60 -8.33 -11.47
N ALA A 44 -4.43 -8.47 -12.10
CA ALA A 44 -3.14 -8.34 -11.41
C ALA A 44 -2.98 -6.94 -10.78
N ILE A 45 -3.27 -5.88 -11.53
CA ILE A 45 -3.21 -4.49 -11.05
C ILE A 45 -4.19 -4.26 -9.91
N GLN A 46 -5.44 -4.72 -10.04
CA GLN A 46 -6.45 -4.62 -9.00
C GLN A 46 -6.01 -5.35 -7.72
N SER A 47 -5.42 -6.54 -7.85
CA SER A 47 -4.98 -7.33 -6.70
C SER A 47 -3.86 -6.65 -5.90
N VAL A 48 -2.94 -5.93 -6.57
CA VAL A 48 -1.89 -5.15 -5.90
C VAL A 48 -2.45 -3.88 -5.27
N ARG A 49 -3.39 -3.20 -5.94
CA ARG A 49 -4.07 -2.01 -5.39
C ARG A 49 -4.92 -2.31 -4.16
N ALA A 50 -5.40 -3.54 -4.03
CA ALA A 50 -6.16 -3.99 -2.87
C ALA A 50 -5.28 -4.30 -1.65
N LEU A 51 -3.95 -4.30 -1.80
CA LEU A 51 -3.06 -4.40 -0.64
C LEU A 51 -3.16 -3.10 0.15
N GLU A 52 -3.38 -3.23 1.46
CA GLU A 52 -3.27 -2.10 2.38
C GLU A 52 -1.86 -1.51 2.27
N VAL A 53 -1.77 -0.24 1.89
CA VAL A 53 -0.53 0.53 1.96
C VAL A 53 -0.50 1.15 3.34
N PRO A 54 0.47 0.81 4.20
CA PRO A 54 0.62 1.49 5.47
C PRO A 54 0.89 2.96 5.18
N HIS A 55 -0.05 3.83 5.55
CA HIS A 55 0.19 5.25 5.53
C HIS A 55 1.09 5.55 6.74
N LEU A 56 2.29 6.08 6.50
CA LEU A 56 3.10 6.63 7.58
C LEU A 56 2.43 7.95 8.00
N GLU A 57 1.87 7.99 9.20
CA GLU A 57 1.44 9.25 9.79
C GLU A 57 2.68 10.14 10.01
N PRO A 58 2.63 11.44 9.63
CA PRO A 58 3.72 12.37 9.90
C PRO A 58 4.03 12.40 11.41
N ILE A 59 5.31 12.36 11.75
CA ILE A 59 5.79 12.37 13.16
C ILE A 59 5.46 13.71 13.87
N ASP A 60 5.02 14.73 13.13
CA ASP A 60 4.80 16.09 13.65
C ASP A 60 3.71 16.18 14.74
N ASP A 61 2.77 15.23 14.82
CA ASP A 61 1.74 15.20 15.88
C ASP A 61 2.28 14.72 17.25
N TRP A 62 3.54 14.27 17.34
CA TRP A 62 4.12 13.79 18.61
C TRP A 62 4.95 14.85 19.36
N MET A 63 5.12 16.04 18.79
CA MET A 63 5.94 17.12 19.38
C MET A 63 5.14 18.33 19.87
N GLU A 64 3.81 18.30 19.86
CA GLU A 64 2.97 19.37 20.41
C GLU A 64 2.57 19.05 21.86
N GLY A 65 3.55 18.98 22.78
CA GLY A 65 3.26 18.63 24.18
C GLY A 65 4.34 18.90 25.24
N THR A 66 5.48 19.49 24.89
CA THR A 66 6.53 19.80 25.88
C THR A 66 7.20 21.15 25.63
N THR A 67 6.43 22.22 25.51
CA THR A 67 6.96 23.59 25.71
C THR A 67 5.89 24.50 26.30
N GLU A 68 5.46 24.24 27.53
CA GLU A 68 4.90 25.31 28.38
C GLU A 68 5.60 25.29 29.73
N ASP A 69 6.53 26.23 29.81
CA ASP A 69 7.13 26.85 30.97
C ASP A 69 6.11 26.99 32.12
N GLN A 70 6.30 26.26 33.23
CA GLN A 70 5.68 26.59 34.51
C GLN A 70 6.76 26.79 35.57
N VAL A 71 7.32 27.99 35.57
CA VAL A 71 7.86 28.61 36.78
C VAL A 71 6.68 28.93 37.69
N VAL A 72 6.58 28.26 38.83
CA VAL A 72 5.72 28.70 39.95
C VAL A 72 6.59 28.80 41.21
N HIS A 73 6.59 30.03 41.73
CA HIS A 73 7.25 30.61 42.90
C HIS A 73 7.61 29.72 44.09
#